data_AF-A0A418N8E6-F1
#
_entry.id   AF-A0A418N8E6-F1
#
_cell.length_a   1.000
_cell.length_b   1.000
_cell.length_c   1.000
_cell.angle_alpha   90.00
_cell.angle_beta   90.00
_cell.angle_gamma   90.00
#
_symmetry.space_group_name_H-M   'P 1'
#
loop_
_entity.id
_entity.type
_entity.pdbx_description
1 polymer ?
#
loop_
_entity_poly.entity_id
_entity_poly.type
_entity_poly.pdbx_seq_one_letter_code
_entity_poly.pdbx_strand_id
1 'polypeptide(L)'
;MYLGLNHTGKIMIITFGTFLLYWVLDGLYFDALRSHLDLYIGQRGISHMMAYTLSALPILFGVWLVHRKWNFTRYLGLDGDPFKALLFSMVATAPMFVGYYLAFDVNTEISMDQILISVVAAGFFEEVFFRGFLFGQLYRFTRLGFIPAIFFGALWFGGIHLYQSHDLISALGIFGITFLGAVLFGWLYIEWDNNLWVPIFSHTLMNLSWLLFSVDENAMGGWYANVFRLISIVLMVLLTIYSKSLKDRSMEIDRWTLWIKNNS
;
A
#
# COMPACT_ATOMS: atom_id res chain seq x y z
N MET A 1 -16.02 11.12 36.45
CA MET A 1 -15.05 11.82 35.59
C MET A 1 -14.84 10.97 34.36
N TYR A 2 -15.71 11.09 33.35
CA TYR A 2 -15.51 10.40 32.07
C TYR A 2 -14.40 11.14 31.32
N LEU A 3 -13.23 10.53 31.19
CA LEU A 3 -12.22 10.93 30.21
C LEU A 3 -12.79 10.62 28.82
N GLY A 4 -13.73 11.45 28.36
CA GLY A 4 -14.30 11.36 27.02
C GLY A 4 -13.23 11.68 26.00
N LEU A 5 -12.65 10.64 25.38
CA LEU A 5 -11.73 10.79 24.27
C LEU A 5 -12.39 11.67 23.19
N ASN A 6 -11.66 12.66 22.68
CA ASN A 6 -12.11 13.42 21.52
C ASN A 6 -12.23 12.49 20.30
N HIS A 7 -12.98 12.92 19.29
CA HIS A 7 -13.28 12.09 18.11
C HIS A 7 -12.01 11.50 17.45
N THR A 8 -10.95 12.31 17.36
CA THR A 8 -9.64 11.88 16.83
C THR A 8 -9.01 10.77 17.67
N GLY A 9 -8.95 10.94 18.99
CA GLY A 9 -8.37 9.94 19.90
C GLY A 9 -9.10 8.61 19.85
N LYS A 10 -10.44 8.64 19.73
CA LYS A 10 -11.24 7.42 19.54
C LYS A 10 -10.87 6.68 18.25
N ILE A 11 -10.76 7.39 17.13
CA ILE A 11 -10.40 6.78 15.84
C ILE A 11 -8.99 6.20 15.91
N MET A 12 -8.03 6.95 16.44
CA MET A 12 -6.65 6.47 16.61
C MET A 12 -6.58 5.18 17.42
N ILE A 13 -7.24 5.13 18.59
CA ILE A 13 -7.24 3.94 19.46
C ILE A 13 -7.85 2.74 18.73
N ILE A 14 -8.97 2.93 18.02
CA ILE A 14 -9.60 1.84 17.27
C ILE A 14 -8.69 1.38 16.13
N THR A 15 -8.19 2.31 15.31
CA THR A 15 -7.34 1.99 14.15
C THR A 15 -6.07 1.27 14.59
N PHE A 16 -5.30 1.82 15.53
CA PHE A 16 -4.08 1.17 16.01
C PHE A 16 -4.36 -0.12 16.77
N GLY A 17 -5.39 -0.16 17.62
CA GLY A 17 -5.72 -1.34 18.40
C GLY A 17 -6.15 -2.52 17.52
N THR A 18 -6.98 -2.27 16.50
CA THR A 18 -7.43 -3.33 15.58
C THR A 18 -6.37 -3.69 14.54
N PHE A 19 -5.51 -2.74 14.13
CA PHE A 19 -4.34 -3.06 13.31
C PHE A 19 -3.34 -3.93 14.07
N LEU A 20 -3.06 -3.62 15.35
CA LEU A 20 -2.21 -4.44 16.21
C LEU A 20 -2.81 -5.82 16.44
N LEU A 21 -4.13 -5.91 16.65
CA LEU A 21 -4.82 -7.19 16.75
C LEU A 21 -4.68 -8.01 15.46
N TYR A 22 -4.90 -7.38 14.30
CA TYR A 22 -4.61 -8.01 13.00
C TYR A 22 -3.18 -8.53 12.96
N TRP A 23 -2.19 -7.68 13.26
CA TRP A 23 -0.78 -8.03 13.20
C TRP A 23 -0.41 -9.23 14.09
N VAL A 24 -0.91 -9.25 15.32
CA VAL A 24 -0.67 -10.36 16.26
C VAL A 24 -1.33 -11.64 15.76
N LEU A 25 -2.59 -11.58 15.30
CA LEU A 25 -3.28 -12.76 14.79
C LEU A 25 -2.63 -13.29 13.50
N ASP A 26 -2.21 -12.39 12.61
CA ASP A 26 -1.51 -12.74 11.37
C ASP A 26 -0.19 -13.44 11.71
N GLY A 27 0.65 -12.85 12.57
CA GLY A 27 1.92 -13.45 12.98
C GLY A 27 1.78 -14.81 13.70
N LEU A 28 0.69 -15.04 14.43
CA LEU A 28 0.45 -16.30 15.14
C LEU A 28 -0.19 -17.39 14.26
N TYR A 29 -1.06 -17.01 13.33
CA TYR A 29 -1.98 -17.97 12.70
C TYR A 29 -1.94 -17.96 11.17
N PHE A 30 -1.32 -16.97 10.50
CA PHE A 30 -1.37 -16.85 9.05
C PHE A 30 -0.79 -18.07 8.34
N ASP A 31 0.40 -18.52 8.74
CA ASP A 31 1.05 -19.67 8.09
C ASP A 31 0.30 -20.99 8.31
N ALA A 32 -0.24 -21.20 9.52
CA ALA A 32 -1.07 -22.35 9.83
C ALA A 32 -2.37 -22.34 9.02
N LEU A 33 -3.02 -21.18 8.94
CA LEU A 33 -4.25 -20.99 8.18
C LEU A 33 -4.02 -21.19 6.67
N ARG A 34 -2.99 -20.56 6.11
CA ARG A 34 -2.61 -20.73 4.70
C ARG A 34 -2.30 -22.19 4.38
N SER A 35 -1.50 -22.85 5.22
CA SER A 35 -1.14 -24.25 5.01
C SER A 35 -2.37 -25.16 5.10
N HIS A 36 -3.28 -24.89 6.04
CA HIS A 36 -4.52 -25.64 6.15
C HIS A 36 -5.42 -25.46 4.92
N LEU A 37 -5.57 -24.24 4.41
CA LEU A 37 -6.30 -23.97 3.17
C LEU A 37 -5.66 -24.67 1.96
N ASP A 38 -4.33 -24.67 1.89
CA ASP A 38 -3.56 -25.26 0.81
C ASP A 38 -3.75 -26.79 0.70
N LEU A 39 -3.95 -27.48 1.84
CA LEU A 39 -4.28 -28.91 1.85
C LEU A 39 -5.57 -29.25 1.07
N TYR A 40 -6.52 -28.32 0.99
CA TYR A 40 -7.79 -28.53 0.28
C TYR A 40 -7.81 -27.92 -1.11
N ILE A 41 -7.12 -26.78 -1.30
CA ILE A 41 -7.14 -26.02 -2.55
C ILE A 41 -6.08 -26.54 -3.53
N GLY A 42 -4.92 -26.98 -3.03
CA GLY A 42 -3.80 -27.41 -3.86
C GLY A 42 -3.16 -26.30 -4.69
N GLN A 43 -3.37 -25.04 -4.29
CA GLN A 43 -2.84 -23.86 -4.96
C GLN A 43 -2.46 -22.83 -3.88
N ARG A 44 -1.15 -22.60 -3.70
CA ARG A 44 -0.62 -21.85 -2.56
C ARG A 44 -0.96 -20.38 -2.62
N GLY A 45 -0.94 -19.77 -3.80
CA GLY A 45 -1.33 -18.37 -4.00
C GLY A 45 -2.78 -18.05 -3.65
N ILE A 46 -3.74 -18.88 -4.06
CA ILE A 46 -5.16 -18.76 -3.70
C ILE A 46 -5.32 -18.94 -2.20
N SER A 47 -4.67 -19.95 -1.62
CA SER A 47 -4.66 -20.19 -0.18
C SER A 47 -4.10 -19.00 0.59
N HIS A 48 -3.07 -18.33 0.08
CA HIS A 48 -2.47 -17.13 0.64
C HIS A 48 -3.44 -15.93 0.61
N MET A 49 -4.12 -15.69 -0.52
CA MET A 49 -5.12 -14.62 -0.64
C MET A 49 -6.34 -14.86 0.25
N MET A 50 -6.79 -16.11 0.38
CA MET A 50 -7.86 -16.48 1.30
C MET A 50 -7.44 -16.29 2.76
N ALA A 51 -6.23 -16.70 3.13
CA ALA A 51 -5.67 -16.45 4.45
C ALA A 51 -5.64 -14.95 4.76
N TYR A 52 -5.17 -14.10 3.83
CA TYR A 52 -5.19 -12.65 4.04
C TYR A 52 -6.61 -12.08 4.20
N THR A 53 -7.56 -12.58 3.43
CA THR A 53 -8.97 -12.15 3.53
C THR A 53 -9.52 -12.44 4.93
N LEU A 54 -9.17 -13.59 5.50
CA LEU A 54 -9.55 -13.97 6.87
C LEU A 54 -8.76 -13.20 7.93
N SER A 55 -7.46 -12.99 7.73
CA SER A 55 -6.64 -12.13 8.59
C SER A 55 -7.13 -10.68 8.61
N ALA A 56 -7.81 -10.22 7.55
CA ALA A 56 -8.36 -8.86 7.48
C ALA A 56 -9.59 -8.62 8.40
N LEU A 57 -10.13 -9.65 9.06
CA LEU A 57 -11.33 -9.50 9.90
C LEU A 57 -11.19 -8.43 11.01
N PRO A 58 -10.07 -8.32 11.77
CA PRO A 58 -9.89 -7.23 12.73
C PRO A 58 -9.87 -5.85 12.07
N ILE A 59 -9.31 -5.74 10.87
CA ILE A 59 -9.29 -4.50 10.08
C ILE A 59 -10.71 -4.07 9.71
N LEU A 60 -11.51 -4.99 9.16
CA LEU A 60 -12.92 -4.73 8.83
C LEU A 60 -13.74 -4.38 10.08
N PHE A 61 -13.50 -5.08 11.19
CA PHE A 61 -14.11 -4.77 12.48
C PHE A 61 -13.71 -3.36 12.98
N GLY A 62 -12.45 -2.97 12.80
CA GLY A 62 -11.97 -1.62 13.09
C GLY A 62 -12.71 -0.54 12.28
N VAL A 63 -12.88 -0.74 10.98
CA VAL A 63 -13.67 0.17 10.13
C VAL A 63 -15.11 0.27 10.64
N TRP A 64 -15.73 -0.85 10.97
CA TRP A 64 -17.08 -0.86 11.54
C TRP A 64 -17.15 -0.14 12.90
N LEU A 65 -16.16 -0.30 13.77
CA LEU A 65 -16.12 0.38 15.07
C LEU A 65 -16.00 1.91 14.94
N VAL A 66 -15.22 2.38 13.95
CA VAL A 66 -15.07 3.81 13.63
C VAL A 66 -16.38 4.39 13.09
N HIS A 67 -16.96 3.75 12.07
CA HIS A 67 -18.05 4.35 11.28
C HIS A 67 -19.45 3.89 11.66
N ARG A 68 -19.57 2.77 12.38
CA ARG A 68 -20.83 2.08 12.73
C ARG A 68 -21.70 1.76 11.52
N LYS A 69 -21.07 1.53 10.36
CA LYS A 69 -21.72 1.22 9.08
C LYS A 69 -20.92 0.16 8.31
N TRP A 70 -21.64 -0.70 7.58
CA TRP A 70 -21.09 -1.78 6.76
C TRP A 70 -20.75 -1.34 5.34
N ASN A 71 -20.09 -0.19 5.19
CA ASN A 71 -19.69 0.35 3.88
C ASN A 71 -18.17 0.41 3.74
N PHE A 72 -17.53 -0.76 3.83
CA PHE A 72 -16.07 -0.88 3.83
C PHE A 72 -15.44 -0.36 2.54
N THR A 73 -16.10 -0.57 1.40
CA THR A 73 -15.60 -0.11 0.10
C THR A 73 -15.37 1.39 0.13
N ARG A 74 -16.35 2.18 0.60
CA ARG A 74 -16.22 3.63 0.73
C ARG A 74 -15.19 4.07 1.77
N TYR A 75 -15.19 3.42 2.94
CA TYR A 75 -14.31 3.83 4.04
C TYR A 75 -12.85 3.44 3.84
N LEU A 76 -12.57 2.47 2.97
CA LEU A 76 -11.22 2.11 2.54
C LEU A 76 -10.85 2.80 1.21
N GLY A 77 -11.82 3.32 0.45
CA GLY A 77 -11.59 4.00 -0.84
C GLY A 77 -11.55 3.05 -2.05
N LEU A 78 -12.14 1.87 -1.90
CA LEU A 78 -12.34 0.89 -2.98
C LEU A 78 -13.56 1.21 -3.86
N ASP A 79 -14.35 2.24 -3.52
CA ASP A 79 -15.44 2.78 -4.34
C ASP A 79 -14.97 3.80 -5.40
N GLY A 80 -13.67 4.08 -5.44
CA GLY A 80 -13.06 4.88 -6.52
C GLY A 80 -13.08 4.16 -7.88
N ASP A 81 -12.88 4.92 -8.95
CA ASP A 81 -12.87 4.40 -10.33
C ASP A 81 -11.63 3.52 -10.60
N PRO A 82 -11.79 2.19 -10.77
CA PRO A 82 -10.67 1.29 -10.99
C PRO A 82 -10.08 1.43 -12.40
N PHE A 83 -10.89 1.79 -13.41
CA PHE A 83 -10.40 1.91 -14.78
C PHE A 83 -9.48 3.12 -14.92
N LYS A 84 -9.88 4.25 -14.35
CA LYS A 84 -9.04 5.45 -14.29
C LYS A 84 -7.73 5.18 -13.54
N ALA A 85 -7.79 4.42 -12.45
CA ALA A 85 -6.62 4.04 -11.67
C ALA A 85 -5.68 3.10 -12.42
N LEU A 86 -6.23 2.13 -13.16
CA LEU A 86 -5.45 1.22 -14.00
C LEU A 86 -4.74 1.98 -15.12
N LEU A 87 -5.44 2.84 -15.84
CA LEU A 87 -4.85 3.64 -16.92
C LEU A 87 -3.72 4.54 -16.41
N PHE A 88 -3.94 5.24 -15.30
CA PHE A 88 -2.89 6.03 -14.64
C PHE A 88 -1.67 5.16 -14.32
N SER A 89 -1.90 4.03 -13.64
CA SER A 89 -0.81 3.15 -13.19
C SER A 89 -0.04 2.53 -14.36
N MET A 90 -0.72 2.16 -15.46
CA MET A 90 -0.06 1.65 -16.67
C MET A 90 0.87 2.68 -17.29
N VAL A 91 0.40 3.93 -17.46
CA VAL A 91 1.24 5.00 -18.03
C VAL A 91 2.39 5.31 -17.08
N ALA A 92 2.10 5.43 -15.79
CA ALA A 92 3.09 5.82 -14.79
C ALA A 92 4.19 4.77 -14.58
N THR A 93 3.88 3.48 -14.75
CA THR A 93 4.84 2.36 -14.59
C THR A 93 5.47 1.89 -15.90
N ALA A 94 5.00 2.39 -17.06
CA ALA A 94 5.57 2.05 -18.36
C ALA A 94 7.11 2.20 -18.45
N PRO A 95 7.76 3.22 -17.84
CA PRO A 95 9.22 3.32 -17.85
C PRO A 95 9.92 2.12 -17.21
N MET A 96 9.34 1.50 -16.18
CA MET A 96 9.90 0.27 -15.59
C MET A 96 9.75 -0.91 -16.55
N PHE A 97 8.60 -1.12 -17.18
CA PHE A 97 8.44 -2.21 -18.15
C PHE A 97 9.38 -2.08 -19.34
N VAL A 98 9.44 -0.90 -19.96
CA VAL A 98 10.31 -0.66 -21.12
C VAL A 98 11.77 -0.70 -20.72
N GLY A 99 12.13 -0.02 -19.64
CA GLY A 99 13.51 0.04 -19.16
C GLY A 99 14.04 -1.31 -18.72
N TYR A 100 13.21 -2.09 -18.02
CA TYR A 100 13.63 -3.39 -17.51
C TYR A 100 13.75 -4.43 -18.62
N TYR A 101 12.85 -4.42 -19.61
CA TYR A 101 12.98 -5.25 -20.80
C TYR A 101 14.30 -5.03 -21.55
N LEU A 102 14.80 -3.78 -21.56
CA LEU A 102 16.05 -3.43 -22.24
C LEU A 102 17.31 -3.69 -21.41
N ALA A 103 17.18 -3.75 -20.08
CA ALA A 103 18.32 -3.77 -19.16
C ALA A 103 18.51 -5.08 -18.38
N PHE A 104 17.49 -5.94 -18.32
CA PHE A 104 17.50 -7.19 -17.57
C PHE A 104 16.92 -8.36 -18.37
N ASP A 105 17.19 -9.58 -17.90
CA ASP A 105 16.70 -10.81 -18.51
C ASP A 105 15.22 -11.04 -18.23
N VAL A 106 14.50 -11.53 -19.24
CA VAL A 106 13.10 -11.93 -19.08
C VAL A 106 13.03 -13.20 -18.24
N ASN A 107 12.23 -13.17 -17.17
CA ASN A 107 11.99 -14.33 -16.32
C ASN A 107 11.07 -15.32 -17.04
N THR A 108 11.62 -16.46 -17.43
CA THR A 108 10.87 -17.54 -18.09
C THR A 108 10.30 -18.58 -17.12
N GLU A 109 10.62 -18.49 -15.82
CA GLU A 109 10.29 -19.46 -14.79
C GLU A 109 9.30 -18.89 -13.75
N ILE A 110 8.34 -18.09 -14.21
CA ILE A 110 7.34 -17.48 -13.33
C ILE A 110 6.25 -18.49 -12.99
N SER A 111 6.15 -18.85 -11.71
CA SER A 111 5.04 -19.63 -11.19
C SER A 111 3.77 -18.79 -10.97
N MET A 112 2.61 -19.43 -11.03
CA MET A 112 1.34 -18.79 -10.66
C MET A 112 1.35 -18.31 -9.20
N ASP A 113 2.03 -19.04 -8.30
CA ASP A 113 2.13 -18.66 -6.90
C ASP A 113 2.91 -17.35 -6.71
N GLN A 114 4.01 -17.13 -7.45
CA GLN A 114 4.73 -15.85 -7.42
C GLN A 114 3.85 -14.69 -7.90
N ILE A 115 3.06 -14.89 -8.96
CA ILE A 115 2.12 -13.86 -9.43
C ILE A 115 1.06 -13.56 -8.36
N LEU A 116 0.41 -14.60 -7.83
CA LEU A 116 -0.68 -14.40 -6.89
C LEU A 116 -0.19 -13.81 -5.56
N ILE A 117 0.98 -14.20 -5.07
CA ILE A 117 1.50 -13.76 -3.77
C ILE A 117 2.26 -12.43 -3.89
N SER A 118 3.32 -12.40 -4.69
CA SER A 118 4.27 -11.28 -4.72
C SER A 118 3.80 -10.11 -5.58
N VAL A 119 2.82 -10.33 -6.47
CA VAL A 119 2.28 -9.28 -7.35
C VAL A 119 0.87 -8.89 -6.89
N VAL A 120 -0.08 -9.83 -6.94
CA VAL A 120 -1.50 -9.53 -6.69
C VAL A 120 -1.77 -9.33 -5.20
N ALA A 121 -1.40 -10.29 -4.34
CA ALA A 121 -1.69 -10.21 -2.92
C ALA A 121 -0.92 -9.07 -2.25
N ALA A 122 0.38 -8.92 -2.55
CA ALA A 122 1.17 -7.78 -2.08
C ALA A 122 0.54 -6.44 -2.52
N GLY A 123 0.29 -6.26 -3.81
CA GLY A 123 -0.28 -5.03 -4.34
C GLY A 123 -1.68 -4.70 -3.82
N PHE A 124 -2.51 -5.71 -3.53
CA PHE A 124 -3.87 -5.49 -3.02
C PHE A 124 -3.92 -5.35 -1.50
N PHE A 125 -3.50 -6.38 -0.76
CA PHE A 125 -3.70 -6.45 0.69
C PHE A 125 -2.82 -5.46 1.44
N GLU A 126 -1.57 -5.25 1.02
CA GLU A 126 -0.72 -4.26 1.69
C GLU A 126 -1.29 -2.85 1.54
N GLU A 127 -1.82 -2.50 0.37
CA GLU A 127 -2.45 -1.20 0.17
C GLU A 127 -3.77 -1.08 0.94
N VAL A 128 -4.58 -2.15 1.01
CA VAL A 128 -5.80 -2.16 1.86
C VAL A 128 -5.46 -1.98 3.33
N PHE A 129 -4.46 -2.69 3.85
CA PHE A 129 -4.11 -2.66 5.27
C PHE A 129 -3.38 -1.38 5.67
N PHE A 130 -2.37 -0.96 4.90
CA PHE A 130 -1.55 0.19 5.24
C PHE A 130 -2.14 1.52 4.75
N ARG A 131 -2.65 1.60 3.51
CA ARG A 131 -3.13 2.87 2.92
C ARG A 131 -4.62 3.06 3.15
N GLY A 132 -5.44 2.06 2.85
CA GLY A 132 -6.90 2.15 3.03
C GLY A 132 -7.30 2.21 4.51
N PHE A 133 -6.70 1.36 5.34
CA PHE A 133 -7.00 1.28 6.76
C PHE A 133 -6.09 2.14 7.63
N LEU A 134 -4.84 1.73 7.85
CA LEU A 134 -3.99 2.35 8.88
C LEU A 134 -3.80 3.85 8.63
N PHE A 135 -3.38 4.25 7.43
CA PHE A 135 -3.26 5.65 7.05
C PHE A 135 -4.62 6.30 6.76
N GLY A 136 -5.45 5.67 5.93
CA GLY A 136 -6.70 6.25 5.45
C GLY A 136 -7.68 6.58 6.56
N GLN A 137 -7.78 5.72 7.59
CA GLN A 137 -8.65 6.03 8.73
C GLN A 137 -8.16 7.25 9.52
N LEU A 138 -6.84 7.39 9.67
CA LEU A 138 -6.22 8.51 10.38
C LEU A 138 -6.34 9.80 9.58
N TYR A 139 -5.92 9.80 8.32
CA TYR A 139 -5.92 11.02 7.52
C TYR A 139 -7.33 11.47 7.15
N ARG A 140 -8.24 10.58 6.72
CA ARG A 140 -9.54 11.00 6.19
C ARG A 140 -10.53 11.40 7.29
N PHE A 141 -10.48 10.74 8.44
CA PHE A 141 -11.52 10.87 9.47
C PHE A 141 -11.05 11.51 10.78
N THR A 142 -9.81 12.01 10.83
CA THR A 142 -9.32 12.81 11.96
C THR A 142 -8.83 14.18 11.51
N ARG A 143 -8.32 14.98 12.46
CA ARG A 143 -7.63 16.25 12.20
C ARG A 143 -6.14 16.08 11.93
N LEU A 144 -5.60 14.87 11.97
CA LEU A 144 -4.19 14.64 11.64
C LEU A 144 -3.94 15.06 10.19
N GLY A 145 -2.85 15.81 9.99
CA GLY A 145 -2.32 16.08 8.67
C GLY A 145 -1.60 14.87 8.08
N PHE A 146 -1.09 15.02 6.87
CA PHE A 146 -0.48 13.94 6.11
C PHE A 146 0.69 13.28 6.85
N ILE A 147 1.63 14.08 7.36
CA ILE A 147 2.84 13.59 8.03
C ILE A 147 2.49 12.73 9.26
N PRO A 148 1.77 13.23 10.28
CA PRO A 148 1.48 12.41 11.45
C PRO A 148 0.54 11.23 11.16
N ALA A 149 -0.29 11.31 10.11
CA ALA A 149 -1.16 10.19 9.73
C ALA A 149 -0.38 9.06 9.03
N ILE A 150 0.59 9.38 8.17
CA ILE A 150 1.35 8.38 7.40
C ILE A 150 2.56 7.83 8.17
N PHE A 151 3.12 8.60 9.10
CA PHE A 151 4.41 8.31 9.74
C PHE A 151 4.52 6.90 10.33
N PHE A 152 3.59 6.52 11.21
CA PHE A 152 3.61 5.19 11.84
C PHE A 152 3.42 4.07 10.82
N GLY A 153 2.52 4.24 9.86
CA GLY A 153 2.29 3.26 8.80
C GLY A 153 3.53 3.07 7.92
N ALA A 154 4.19 4.15 7.51
CA ALA A 154 5.40 4.09 6.69
C ALA A 154 6.59 3.50 7.45
N LEU A 155 6.78 3.86 8.74
CA LEU A 155 7.81 3.24 9.59
C LEU A 155 7.60 1.74 9.72
N TRP A 156 6.37 1.33 10.01
CA TRP A 156 6.01 -0.09 10.14
C TRP A 156 6.23 -0.81 8.81
N PHE A 157 5.74 -0.24 7.70
CA PHE A 157 5.90 -0.81 6.38
C PHE A 157 7.37 -0.98 6.00
N GLY A 158 8.22 0.02 6.23
CA GLY A 158 9.66 -0.11 6.00
C GLY A 158 10.30 -1.16 6.90
N GLY A 159 9.92 -1.21 8.17
CA GLY A 159 10.44 -2.16 9.15
C GLY A 159 10.13 -3.62 8.79
N ILE A 160 8.92 -3.91 8.30
CA ILE A 160 8.53 -5.27 7.93
C ILE A 160 9.26 -5.78 6.70
N HIS A 161 9.93 -4.93 5.93
CA HIS A 161 10.74 -5.33 4.77
C HIS A 161 12.21 -5.61 5.11
N LEU A 162 12.63 -5.33 6.35
CA LEU A 162 14.02 -5.58 6.78
C LEU A 162 14.44 -7.06 6.71
N TYR A 163 13.49 -8.01 6.65
CA TYR A 163 13.82 -9.43 6.44
C TYR A 163 14.51 -9.69 5.09
N GLN A 164 14.41 -8.77 4.12
CA GLN A 164 15.09 -8.84 2.83
C GLN A 164 16.56 -8.38 2.90
N SER A 165 17.04 -7.94 4.07
CA SER A 165 18.41 -7.44 4.25
C SER A 165 19.38 -8.51 4.72
N HIS A 166 20.65 -8.37 4.33
CA HIS A 166 21.75 -9.25 4.71
C HIS A 166 22.90 -8.48 5.38
N ASP A 167 22.90 -7.16 5.29
CA ASP A 167 23.87 -6.27 5.89
C ASP A 167 23.24 -4.89 6.18
N LEU A 168 23.98 -4.03 6.89
CA LEU A 168 23.47 -2.72 7.33
C LEU A 168 23.14 -1.78 6.16
N ILE A 169 23.91 -1.82 5.06
CA ILE A 169 23.69 -0.95 3.91
C ILE A 169 22.43 -1.40 3.19
N SER A 170 22.27 -2.71 2.95
CA SER A 170 21.06 -3.23 2.32
C SER A 170 19.82 -2.99 3.20
N ALA A 171 19.94 -3.11 4.52
CA ALA A 171 18.87 -2.80 5.47
C ALA A 171 18.41 -1.33 5.38
N LEU A 172 19.35 -0.37 5.40
CA LEU A 172 19.03 1.05 5.28
C LEU A 172 18.42 1.38 3.91
N GLY A 173 18.92 0.77 2.84
CA GLY A 173 18.39 0.93 1.48
C GLY A 173 16.96 0.41 1.33
N ILE A 174 16.72 -0.84 1.75
CA ILE A 174 15.40 -1.49 1.70
C ILE A 174 14.40 -0.72 2.55
N PHE A 175 14.76 -0.37 3.79
CA PHE A 175 13.92 0.43 4.66
C PHE A 175 13.58 1.78 4.00
N GLY A 176 14.59 2.50 3.50
CA GLY A 176 14.41 3.80 2.88
C GLY A 176 13.48 3.77 1.67
N ILE A 177 13.69 2.82 0.75
CA ILE A 177 12.89 2.67 -0.47
C ILE A 177 11.44 2.30 -0.13
N THR A 178 11.22 1.34 0.75
CA THR A 178 9.87 0.87 1.11
C THR A 178 9.13 1.90 1.97
N PHE A 179 9.82 2.59 2.89
CA PHE A 179 9.30 3.73 3.64
C PHE A 179 8.84 4.86 2.70
N LEU A 180 9.68 5.26 1.75
CA LEU A 180 9.33 6.30 0.77
C LEU A 180 8.22 5.84 -0.18
N GLY A 181 8.19 4.56 -0.55
CA GLY A 181 7.09 3.94 -1.29
C GLY A 181 5.76 4.01 -0.52
N ALA A 182 5.79 3.79 0.80
CA ALA A 182 4.63 3.98 1.67
C ALA A 182 4.11 5.41 1.66
N VAL A 183 5.02 6.38 1.76
CA VAL A 183 4.67 7.81 1.67
C VAL A 183 4.10 8.16 0.29
N LEU A 184 4.73 7.73 -0.80
CA LEU A 184 4.26 8.00 -2.17
C LEU A 184 2.86 7.42 -2.43
N PHE A 185 2.62 6.16 -2.06
CA PHE A 185 1.32 5.51 -2.27
C PHE A 185 0.24 6.09 -1.36
N GLY A 186 0.58 6.50 -0.13
CA GLY A 186 -0.32 7.29 0.71
C GLY A 186 -0.68 8.64 0.09
N TRP A 187 0.28 9.34 -0.52
CA TRP A 187 0.02 10.60 -1.22
C TRP A 187 -0.86 10.40 -2.46
N LEU A 188 -0.53 9.42 -3.32
CA LEU A 188 -1.34 9.09 -4.51
C LEU A 188 -2.77 8.72 -4.14
N TYR A 189 -2.95 7.95 -3.07
CA TYR A 189 -4.28 7.58 -2.56
C TYR A 189 -5.15 8.83 -2.33
N ILE A 190 -4.63 9.82 -1.59
CA ILE A 190 -5.36 11.04 -1.25
C ILE A 190 -5.54 11.94 -2.48
N GLU A 191 -4.49 12.15 -3.26
CA GLU A 191 -4.55 13.06 -4.41
C GLU A 191 -5.46 12.55 -5.52
N TRP A 192 -5.67 11.23 -5.61
CA TRP A 192 -6.65 10.66 -6.53
C TRP A 192 -8.05 10.51 -5.91
N ASP A 193 -8.44 11.47 -5.07
CA ASP A 193 -9.76 11.60 -4.44
C ASP A 193 -10.09 10.42 -3.49
N ASN A 194 -9.10 9.92 -2.74
CA ASN A 194 -9.20 8.71 -1.90
C ASN A 194 -9.49 7.42 -2.72
N ASN A 195 -9.00 7.35 -3.96
CA ASN A 195 -9.13 6.17 -4.79
C ASN A 195 -7.99 5.18 -4.51
N LEU A 196 -8.29 4.13 -3.72
CA LEU A 196 -7.30 3.13 -3.32
C LEU A 196 -6.84 2.26 -4.49
N TRP A 197 -7.59 2.20 -5.59
CA TRP A 197 -7.16 1.47 -6.78
C TRP A 197 -5.89 2.05 -7.41
N VAL A 198 -5.60 3.34 -7.20
CA VAL A 198 -4.38 3.97 -7.74
C VAL A 198 -3.12 3.37 -7.14
N PRO A 199 -2.91 3.37 -5.81
CA PRO A 199 -1.76 2.70 -5.22
C PRO A 199 -1.81 1.18 -5.42
N ILE A 200 -2.99 0.52 -5.39
CA ILE A 200 -3.10 -0.93 -5.65
C ILE A 200 -2.52 -1.28 -7.02
N PHE A 201 -2.98 -0.63 -8.10
CA PHE A 201 -2.49 -0.95 -9.45
C PHE A 201 -1.06 -0.48 -9.67
N SER A 202 -0.66 0.66 -9.09
CA SER A 202 0.72 1.13 -9.19
C SER A 202 1.69 0.14 -8.53
N HIS A 203 1.40 -0.30 -7.31
CA HIS A 203 2.19 -1.30 -6.61
C HIS A 203 2.19 -2.64 -7.37
N THR A 204 1.03 -3.14 -7.76
CA THR A 204 0.88 -4.40 -8.51
C THR A 204 1.72 -4.37 -9.79
N LEU A 205 1.63 -3.31 -10.59
CA LEU A 205 2.38 -3.20 -11.85
C LEU A 205 3.89 -3.02 -11.63
N MET A 206 4.30 -2.31 -10.58
CA MET A 206 5.70 -2.23 -10.20
C MET A 206 6.26 -3.61 -9.83
N ASN A 207 5.57 -4.38 -8.99
CA ASN A 207 6.00 -5.74 -8.63
C ASN A 207 5.96 -6.68 -9.83
N LEU A 208 4.95 -6.56 -10.70
CA LEU A 208 4.86 -7.34 -11.93
C LEU A 208 6.07 -7.08 -12.82
N SER A 209 6.43 -5.82 -13.06
CA SER A 209 7.63 -5.49 -13.84
C SER A 209 8.91 -6.03 -13.20
N TRP A 210 9.00 -5.99 -11.86
CA TRP A 210 10.13 -6.55 -11.13
C TRP A 210 10.28 -8.05 -11.33
N LEU A 211 9.16 -8.78 -11.26
CA LEU A 211 9.09 -10.24 -11.42
C LEU A 211 9.36 -10.67 -12.87
N LEU A 212 8.78 -9.97 -13.85
CA LEU A 212 8.89 -10.30 -15.27
C LEU A 212 10.32 -10.19 -15.81
N PHE A 213 11.14 -9.32 -15.22
CA PHE A 213 12.48 -9.02 -15.72
C PHE A 213 13.59 -9.36 -14.71
N SER A 214 13.35 -10.29 -13.78
CA SER A 214 14.35 -10.81 -12.82
C SER A 214 15.25 -9.72 -12.21
N VAL A 215 14.65 -8.59 -11.81
CA VAL A 215 15.40 -7.34 -11.61
C VAL A 215 16.39 -7.42 -10.46
N ASP A 216 15.96 -7.99 -9.33
CA ASP A 216 16.80 -8.27 -8.15
C ASP A 216 16.07 -9.19 -7.17
N GLU A 217 16.79 -9.74 -6.19
CA GLU A 217 16.27 -10.60 -5.13
C GLU A 217 15.53 -9.81 -4.03
N ASN A 218 15.84 -8.53 -3.85
CA ASN A 218 15.25 -7.67 -2.82
C ASN A 218 14.79 -6.30 -3.37
N ALA A 219 14.07 -5.52 -2.55
CA ALA A 219 13.53 -4.23 -2.97
C ALA A 219 14.56 -3.12 -3.26
N MET A 220 15.83 -3.29 -2.87
CA MET A 220 16.87 -2.27 -3.08
C MET A 220 17.13 -2.07 -4.57
N GLY A 221 17.38 -3.17 -5.28
CA GLY A 221 17.71 -3.18 -6.71
C GLY A 221 19.10 -2.60 -7.02
N GLY A 222 19.60 -2.95 -8.20
CA GLY A 222 20.78 -2.32 -8.80
C GLY A 222 20.54 -0.90 -9.35
N TRP A 223 21.58 -0.31 -9.94
CA TRP A 223 21.52 1.06 -10.49
C TRP A 223 20.45 1.24 -11.57
N TYR A 224 20.42 0.36 -12.58
CA TYR A 224 19.41 0.43 -13.66
C TYR A 224 17.98 0.28 -13.13
N ALA A 225 17.77 -0.59 -12.14
CA ALA A 225 16.48 -0.78 -11.48
C ALA A 225 16.00 0.55 -10.88
N ASN A 226 16.89 1.19 -10.13
CA ASN A 226 16.63 2.47 -9.46
C ASN A 226 16.37 3.63 -10.44
N VAL A 227 17.06 3.68 -11.58
CA VAL A 227 16.85 4.73 -12.60
C VAL A 227 15.44 4.66 -13.17
N PHE A 228 15.00 3.49 -13.67
CA PHE A 228 13.67 3.39 -14.27
C PHE A 228 12.55 3.49 -13.22
N ARG A 229 12.78 2.99 -12.00
CA ARG A 229 11.88 3.24 -10.87
C ARG A 229 11.74 4.73 -10.58
N LEU A 230 12.85 5.48 -10.53
CA LEU A 230 12.81 6.92 -10.29
C LEU A 230 12.05 7.66 -11.41
N ILE A 231 12.25 7.28 -12.68
CA ILE A 231 11.49 7.84 -13.80
C ILE A 231 9.99 7.59 -13.62
N SER A 232 9.59 6.36 -13.27
CA SER A 232 8.17 6.04 -12.98
C SER A 232 7.62 6.86 -11.81
N ILE A 233 8.38 7.03 -10.72
CA ILE A 233 7.97 7.85 -9.57
C ILE A 233 7.78 9.32 -9.98
N VAL A 234 8.74 9.89 -10.72
CA VAL A 234 8.63 11.26 -11.24
C VAL A 234 7.39 11.39 -12.13
N LEU A 235 7.13 10.40 -12.98
CA LEU A 235 5.97 10.38 -13.85
C LEU A 235 4.66 10.29 -13.05
N MET A 236 4.58 9.47 -11.99
CA MET A 236 3.43 9.42 -11.07
C MET A 236 3.12 10.81 -10.47
N VAL A 237 4.16 11.52 -10.02
CA VAL A 237 4.03 12.86 -9.43
C VAL A 237 3.55 13.86 -10.49
N LEU A 238 4.22 13.92 -11.64
CA LEU A 238 3.88 14.87 -12.72
C LEU A 238 2.48 14.62 -13.28
N LEU A 239 2.09 13.37 -13.53
CA LEU A 239 0.75 13.03 -14.01
C LEU A 239 -0.33 13.38 -12.99
N THR A 240 -0.04 13.23 -11.70
CA THR A 240 -0.97 13.62 -10.63
C THR A 240 -1.18 15.14 -10.60
N ILE A 241 -0.09 15.91 -10.62
CA ILE A 241 -0.13 17.39 -10.66
C ILE A 241 -0.85 17.87 -11.93
N TYR A 242 -0.51 17.30 -13.09
CA TYR A 242 -1.14 17.64 -14.36
C TYR A 242 -2.65 17.32 -14.37
N SER A 243 -3.05 16.15 -13.88
CA SER A 243 -4.45 15.73 -13.74
C SER A 243 -5.25 16.68 -12.84
N LYS A 244 -4.65 17.20 -11.76
CA LYS A 244 -5.26 18.21 -10.88
C LYS A 244 -5.39 19.56 -11.59
N SER A 245 -4.32 20.01 -12.27
CA SER A 245 -4.32 21.26 -13.03
C SER A 245 -5.36 21.27 -14.16
N LEU A 246 -5.50 20.17 -14.92
CA LEU A 246 -6.53 20.04 -15.95
C LEU A 246 -7.96 20.18 -15.43
N LYS A 247 -8.18 19.89 -14.15
CA LYS A 247 -9.49 19.95 -13.48
C LYS A 247 -9.67 21.23 -12.66
N ASP A 248 -8.72 22.16 -12.72
CA ASP A 248 -8.67 23.37 -11.89
C ASP A 248 -8.86 23.05 -10.40
N ARG A 249 -8.22 21.97 -9.93
CA ARG A 249 -8.25 21.53 -8.52
C ARG A 249 -6.91 21.77 -7.86
N SER A 250 -6.95 22.24 -6.61
CA SER A 250 -5.77 22.24 -5.74
C SER A 250 -5.39 20.83 -5.30
N MET A 251 -4.15 20.69 -4.84
CA MET A 251 -3.68 19.49 -4.15
C MET A 251 -4.40 19.35 -2.81
N GLU A 252 -4.73 18.11 -2.43
CA GLU A 252 -5.33 17.82 -1.12
C GLU A 252 -4.28 17.87 0.00
N ILE A 253 -3.06 17.46 -0.31
CA ILE A 253 -1.90 17.52 0.57
C ILE A 253 -1.10 18.77 0.20
N ASP A 254 -1.25 19.80 1.02
CA ASP A 254 -0.57 21.09 0.90
C ASP A 254 0.01 21.54 2.24
N ARG A 255 0.63 22.72 2.27
CA ARG A 255 1.26 23.26 3.49
C ARG A 255 0.31 23.37 4.71
N TRP A 256 -0.99 23.40 4.50
CA TRP A 256 -2.01 23.52 5.55
C TRP A 256 -2.55 22.16 6.00
N THR A 257 -2.40 21.12 5.20
CA THR A 257 -2.83 19.75 5.54
C THR A 257 -1.66 18.82 5.87
N LEU A 258 -0.41 19.30 5.86
CA LEU A 258 0.77 18.51 6.23
C LEU A 258 0.78 18.04 7.69
N TRP A 259 0.43 18.90 8.65
CA TRP A 259 0.59 18.62 10.08
C TRP A 259 -0.73 18.42 10.81
N ILE A 260 -1.64 19.39 10.74
CA ILE A 260 -2.98 19.33 11.34
C ILE A 260 -3.94 19.98 10.35
N LYS A 261 -4.99 19.27 9.96
CA LYS A 261 -6.03 19.82 9.09
C LYS A 261 -6.94 20.75 9.89
N ASN A 262 -7.13 21.95 9.38
CA ASN A 262 -8.18 22.84 9.88
C ASN A 262 -9.55 22.26 9.49
N ASN A 263 -10.54 22.35 10.38
CA ASN A 263 -11.86 21.77 10.14
C ASN A 263 -12.41 22.21 8.77
N SER A 264 -12.79 21.23 7.95
CA SER A 264 -13.90 21.38 7.01
C SER A 264 -15.20 21.03 7.73
#